data_AF-A0A822BLM5-F1
#
_entry.id   AF-A0A822BLM5-F1
#
_cell.length_a   1.000
_cell.length_b   1.000
_cell.length_c   1.000
_cell.angle_alpha   90.00
_cell.angle_beta   90.00
_cell.angle_gamma   90.00
#
_symmetry.space_group_name_H-M   'P 1'
#
loop_
_entity.id
_entity.type
_entity.pdbx_description
1 polymer ?
#
loop_
_entity_poly.entity_id
_entity_poly.type
_entity_poly.pdbx_seq_one_letter_code
_entity_poly.pdbx_strand_id
1 'polypeptide(L)'
;MVSIGQQWDIAMLILPIPIPNAIGSIGIAFGYQYNSSFYQCYNPTYQACFNNSVCDHPSRSCNQRCLRYNELCVDNMTVCNTTNWYYNYQVSQMKSCNGMCYDAGVYKCTNGTIQCINNCSGVCYNSSSQQCLNGTLCSLSQQFCLVKYDSTYGYQYNPPFYQCYNPTYQACFNNSLCDHPSRSCNQRCLRYNE
;
A
#
# COMPACT_ATOMS: atom_id res chain seq x y z
N MET A 1 31.09 47.20 38.97
CA MET A 1 31.97 46.29 38.21
C MET A 1 31.72 44.86 38.70
N VAL A 2 31.64 43.88 37.78
CA VAL A 2 32.01 42.43 37.89
C VAL A 2 31.68 41.72 39.24
N SER A 3 30.72 40.77 39.33
CA SER A 3 30.82 39.31 39.02
C SER A 3 31.92 38.59 39.83
N ILE A 4 31.87 37.34 40.34
CA ILE A 4 31.04 36.11 40.20
C ILE A 4 30.94 35.45 41.63
N GLY A 5 30.47 34.24 41.95
CA GLY A 5 29.88 33.08 41.23
C GLY A 5 29.84 31.80 42.11
N GLN A 6 29.12 30.74 41.69
CA GLN A 6 29.06 29.35 42.23
C GLN A 6 28.44 29.16 43.64
N GLN A 7 27.40 28.33 43.88
CA GLN A 7 27.09 26.92 43.53
C GLN A 7 27.66 25.90 44.55
N TRP A 8 26.75 25.20 45.25
CA TRP A 8 27.00 23.92 45.92
C TRP A 8 25.75 23.02 45.87
N ASP A 9 25.98 21.72 45.80
CA ASP A 9 25.02 20.68 45.45
C ASP A 9 24.11 20.24 46.62
N ILE A 10 22.96 19.64 46.27
CA ILE A 10 22.29 18.66 47.13
C ILE A 10 22.15 17.37 46.34
N ALA A 11 23.12 16.47 46.52
CA ALA A 11 22.99 15.09 46.11
C ALA A 11 21.94 14.41 47.00
N MET A 12 20.96 13.74 46.41
CA MET A 12 20.00 12.92 47.14
C MET A 12 20.05 11.48 46.61
N LEU A 13 20.37 10.54 47.50
CA LEU A 13 20.55 9.13 47.16
C LEU A 13 19.25 8.52 46.62
N ILE A 14 19.36 7.75 45.54
CA ILE A 14 18.41 6.68 45.22
C ILE A 14 19.19 5.39 44.98
N LEU A 15 18.75 4.33 45.64
CA LEU A 15 19.41 3.02 45.71
C LEU A 15 19.36 2.26 44.36
N PRO A 16 20.28 1.32 44.10
CA PRO A 16 20.19 0.43 42.95
C PRO A 16 19.03 -0.58 43.15
N ILE A 17 17.96 -0.41 42.38
CA ILE A 17 16.85 -1.38 42.31
C ILE A 17 17.23 -2.48 41.30
N PRO A 18 17.08 -3.77 41.62
CA PRO A 18 17.55 -4.86 40.77
C PRO A 18 16.77 -4.95 39.46
N ILE A 19 17.48 -5.24 38.37
CA ILE A 19 16.93 -5.45 37.03
C ILE A 19 16.11 -6.76 37.03
N PRO A 20 14.79 -6.72 36.81
CA PRO A 20 14.03 -7.92 36.47
C PRO A 20 14.30 -8.23 34.99
N ASN A 21 14.69 -9.47 34.69
CA ASN A 21 14.98 -9.91 33.33
C ASN A 21 13.79 -9.63 32.40
N ALA A 22 13.95 -8.70 31.46
CA ALA A 22 13.00 -8.47 30.39
C ALA A 22 13.07 -9.64 29.40
N ILE A 23 12.22 -10.64 29.63
CA ILE A 23 12.01 -11.78 28.73
C ILE A 23 11.67 -11.23 27.34
N GLY A 24 12.35 -11.74 26.32
CA GLY A 24 12.32 -11.14 24.99
C GLY A 24 10.92 -11.09 24.36
N SER A 25 10.55 -9.92 23.84
CA SER A 25 9.47 -9.77 22.89
C SER A 25 10.08 -9.53 21.51
N ILE A 26 9.87 -10.49 20.60
CA ILE A 26 10.33 -10.44 19.22
C ILE A 26 9.69 -9.21 18.56
N GLY A 27 10.51 -8.34 17.97
CA GLY A 27 10.05 -7.06 17.43
C GLY A 27 9.12 -7.23 16.23
N ILE A 28 7.87 -6.80 16.37
CA ILE A 28 6.90 -6.74 15.27
C ILE A 28 6.21 -5.37 15.21
N ALA A 29 7.00 -4.34 14.88
CA ALA A 29 6.66 -3.11 14.14
C ALA A 29 5.39 -2.28 14.48
N PHE A 30 4.64 -2.52 15.57
CA PHE A 30 3.39 -1.81 15.89
C PHE A 30 3.29 -1.42 17.36
N GLY A 31 2.79 -0.21 17.62
CA GLY A 31 2.71 0.37 18.96
C GLY A 31 2.01 -0.54 19.97
N TYR A 32 2.67 -0.78 21.10
CA TYR A 32 2.25 -1.76 22.10
C TYR A 32 1.23 -1.16 23.07
N GLN A 33 0.09 -1.83 23.22
CA GLN A 33 -0.85 -1.60 24.32
C GLN A 33 -0.53 -2.61 25.43
N TYR A 34 -0.18 -2.12 26.61
CA TYR A 34 0.19 -2.97 27.74
C TYR A 34 -1.02 -3.29 28.64
N ASN A 35 -1.13 -4.56 29.07
CA ASN A 35 -2.23 -5.05 29.93
C ASN A 35 -2.17 -4.52 31.38
N SER A 36 -1.03 -3.95 31.80
CA SER A 36 -0.86 -3.29 33.09
C SER A 36 -0.21 -1.92 32.89
N SER A 37 -0.65 -0.95 33.67
CA SER A 37 -0.08 0.40 33.64
C SER A 37 1.35 0.37 34.20
N PHE A 38 2.34 0.60 33.35
CA PHE A 38 3.71 0.87 33.76
C PHE A 38 4.27 2.09 33.02
N TYR A 39 5.19 2.81 33.67
CA TYR A 39 5.87 3.94 33.06
C TYR A 39 7.06 3.44 32.24
N GLN A 40 7.15 3.87 30.99
CA GLN A 40 8.25 3.56 30.08
C GLN A 40 8.87 4.86 29.56
N CYS A 41 10.20 4.95 29.62
CA CYS A 41 10.93 6.02 28.94
C CYS A 41 10.91 5.76 27.42
N TYR A 42 10.56 6.78 26.64
CA TYR A 42 10.67 6.79 25.19
C TYR A 42 11.68 7.84 24.74
N ASN A 43 12.28 7.68 23.57
CA ASN A 43 13.22 8.66 23.02
C ASN A 43 12.51 9.62 22.06
N PRO A 44 12.34 10.92 22.37
CA PRO A 44 11.60 11.86 21.52
C PRO A 44 12.24 12.08 20.15
N THR A 45 13.49 11.67 19.93
CA THR A 45 14.18 11.75 18.64
C THR A 45 13.58 10.80 17.59
N TYR A 46 13.11 9.62 18.01
CA TYR A 46 12.61 8.57 17.11
C TYR A 46 11.33 7.89 17.60
N GLN A 47 10.71 8.37 18.68
CA GLN A 47 9.42 7.92 19.19
C GLN A 47 8.57 9.11 19.61
N ALA A 48 7.24 8.94 19.60
CA ALA A 48 6.31 9.89 20.19
C ALA A 48 5.33 9.16 21.11
N CYS A 49 4.97 9.74 22.25
CA CYS A 49 3.97 9.17 23.15
C CYS A 49 2.65 9.93 23.01
N PHE A 50 1.59 9.23 22.63
CA PHE A 50 0.24 9.78 22.54
C PHE A 50 -0.78 8.81 23.15
N ASN A 51 -1.69 9.33 23.97
CA ASN A 51 -2.77 8.57 24.60
C ASN A 51 -2.31 7.22 25.18
N ASN A 52 -1.31 7.26 26.07
CA ASN A 52 -0.68 6.11 26.73
C ASN A 52 -0.04 5.07 25.79
N SER A 53 0.21 5.42 24.52
CA SER A 53 0.81 4.55 23.51
C SER A 53 2.09 5.19 22.96
N VAL A 54 3.18 4.43 22.90
CA VAL A 54 4.43 4.85 22.26
C VAL A 54 4.40 4.45 20.78
N CYS A 55 4.56 5.43 19.90
CA CYS A 55 4.62 5.25 18.46
C CYS A 55 6.08 5.21 17.99
N ASP A 56 6.42 4.22 17.17
CA ASP A 56 7.70 4.16 16.48
C ASP A 56 7.73 5.21 15.34
N HIS A 57 8.63 6.17 15.46
CA HIS A 57 8.76 7.41 14.68
C HIS A 57 7.62 8.45 14.87
N PRO A 58 7.95 9.73 15.21
CA PRO A 58 6.93 10.79 15.34
C PRO A 58 6.10 11.00 14.07
N SER A 59 6.69 10.77 12.89
CA SER A 59 6.03 10.82 11.58
C SER A 59 4.97 9.73 11.33
N ARG A 60 4.88 8.72 12.21
CA ARG A 60 3.88 7.63 12.17
C ARG A 60 2.75 7.88 13.17
N SER A 61 2.37 9.13 13.33
CA SER A 61 1.25 9.58 14.15
C SER A 61 0.29 10.47 13.38
N CYS A 62 -0.95 10.55 13.85
CA CYS A 62 -2.01 11.40 13.30
C CYS A 62 -3.03 11.66 14.40
N ASN A 63 -3.51 12.90 14.56
CA ASN A 63 -4.53 13.26 15.55
C ASN A 63 -4.33 12.59 16.95
N GLN A 64 -3.11 12.72 17.50
CA GLN A 64 -2.72 12.15 18.80
C GLN A 64 -2.93 10.62 18.95
N ARG A 65 -2.71 9.85 17.87
CA ARG A 65 -2.59 8.38 17.92
C ARG A 65 -1.52 7.87 16.97
N CYS A 66 -1.02 6.66 17.24
CA CYS A 66 -0.13 5.94 16.34
C CYS A 66 -0.86 5.42 15.08
N LEU A 67 -0.12 5.29 13.98
CA LEU A 67 -0.59 4.75 12.70
C LEU A 67 -0.08 3.31 12.48
N ARG A 68 -0.99 2.38 12.18
CA ARG A 68 -0.71 1.01 11.73
C ARG A 68 -0.01 1.00 10.35
N TYR A 69 0.63 -0.11 9.96
CA TYR A 69 1.34 -0.21 8.66
C TYR A 69 0.48 0.15 7.44
N ASN A 70 -0.84 -0.01 7.54
CA ASN A 70 -1.81 0.31 6.51
C ASN A 70 -2.63 1.57 6.83
N GLU A 71 -2.11 2.47 7.68
CA GLU A 71 -2.72 3.76 7.99
C GLU A 71 -1.78 4.91 7.56
N LEU A 72 -2.39 5.93 6.94
CA LEU A 72 -1.79 7.20 6.53
C LEU A 72 -2.48 8.38 7.24
N CYS A 73 -1.75 9.44 7.57
CA CYS A 73 -2.34 10.71 7.97
C CYS A 73 -2.53 11.60 6.74
N VAL A 74 -3.75 12.09 6.54
CA VAL A 74 -4.13 12.98 5.44
C VAL A 74 -4.68 14.28 6.02
N ASP A 75 -4.24 15.40 5.44
CA ASP A 75 -4.59 16.77 5.87
C ASP A 75 -4.35 17.02 7.38
N ASN A 76 -3.33 16.34 7.93
CA ASN A 76 -2.90 16.37 9.34
C ASN A 76 -3.98 16.00 10.40
N MET A 77 -5.13 15.46 9.97
CA MET A 77 -6.27 15.16 10.85
C MET A 77 -6.97 13.84 10.53
N THR A 78 -7.02 13.44 9.25
CA THR A 78 -7.79 12.28 8.80
C THR A 78 -6.89 11.04 8.75
N VAL A 79 -7.28 9.96 9.43
CA VAL A 79 -6.61 8.65 9.30
C VAL A 79 -7.23 7.88 8.14
N CYS A 80 -6.42 7.56 7.14
CA CYS A 80 -6.84 6.83 5.94
C CYS A 80 -6.27 5.41 5.95
N ASN A 81 -7.15 4.43 5.80
CA ASN A 81 -6.76 3.03 5.64
C ASN A 81 -6.34 2.74 4.18
N THR A 82 -5.25 1.99 4.02
CA THR A 82 -4.75 1.47 2.74
C THR A 82 -4.92 -0.04 2.65
N THR A 83 -4.92 -0.58 1.43
CA THR A 83 -4.95 -2.03 1.18
C THR A 83 -3.58 -2.69 1.28
N ASN A 84 -2.51 -1.91 1.16
CA ASN A 84 -1.12 -2.35 1.27
C ASN A 84 -0.34 -1.45 2.25
N TRP A 85 0.94 -1.74 2.48
CA TRP A 85 1.80 -0.95 3.37
C TRP A 85 1.90 0.51 2.92
N TYR A 86 1.93 1.43 3.89
CA TYR A 86 1.89 2.88 3.69
C TYR A 86 2.98 3.42 2.76
N TYR A 87 4.17 2.81 2.75
CA TYR A 87 5.32 3.27 1.95
C TYR A 87 5.11 3.07 0.43
N ASN A 88 4.11 2.29 0.01
CA ASN A 88 3.77 2.12 -1.41
C ASN A 88 2.99 3.33 -1.98
N TYR A 89 2.56 4.26 -1.12
CA TYR A 89 1.78 5.44 -1.50
C TYR A 89 2.67 6.69 -1.45
N GLN A 90 2.57 7.53 -2.48
CA GLN A 90 3.24 8.83 -2.44
C GLN A 90 2.55 9.77 -1.44
N VAL A 91 3.31 10.70 -0.86
CA VAL A 91 2.86 11.61 0.23
C VAL A 91 1.61 12.43 -0.15
N SER A 92 1.35 12.65 -1.44
CA SER A 92 0.19 13.40 -1.97
C SER A 92 -0.87 12.54 -2.67
N GLN A 93 -0.70 11.21 -2.70
CA GLN A 93 -1.55 10.28 -3.43
C GLN A 93 -2.87 9.99 -2.68
N MET A 94 -2.86 9.93 -1.36
CA MET A 94 -4.09 9.75 -0.56
C MET A 94 -4.64 11.12 -0.15
N LYS A 95 -5.94 11.36 -0.38
CA LYS A 95 -6.62 12.63 -0.08
C LYS A 95 -7.97 12.39 0.60
N SER A 96 -8.49 13.41 1.29
CA SER A 96 -9.82 13.38 1.92
C SER A 96 -10.86 14.11 1.05
N CYS A 97 -12.10 13.59 1.03
CA CYS A 97 -13.28 14.19 0.41
C CYS A 97 -14.46 13.98 1.37
N ASN A 98 -14.94 15.05 2.01
CA ASN A 98 -15.99 14.98 3.05
C ASN A 98 -15.74 13.90 4.13
N GLY A 99 -14.48 13.72 4.55
CA GLY A 99 -14.09 12.73 5.56
C GLY A 99 -13.87 11.31 5.03
N MET A 100 -14.13 11.04 3.74
CA MET A 100 -13.76 9.78 3.09
C MET A 100 -12.44 9.90 2.33
N CYS A 101 -11.57 8.92 2.51
CA CYS A 101 -10.26 8.88 1.86
C CYS A 101 -10.34 8.30 0.44
N TYR A 102 -9.54 8.84 -0.49
CA TYR A 102 -9.44 8.36 -1.86
C TYR A 102 -8.02 8.48 -2.44
N ASP A 103 -7.69 7.59 -3.37
CA ASP A 103 -6.47 7.67 -4.17
C ASP A 103 -6.64 8.70 -5.30
N ALA A 104 -5.90 9.81 -5.24
CA ALA A 104 -5.94 10.92 -6.17
C ALA A 104 -5.36 10.60 -7.57
N GLY A 105 -4.73 9.44 -7.76
CA GLY A 105 -4.35 8.90 -9.07
C GLY A 105 -5.45 8.08 -9.75
N VAL A 106 -6.52 7.72 -9.02
CA VAL A 106 -7.66 6.93 -9.53
C VAL A 106 -8.98 7.72 -9.48
N TYR A 107 -9.14 8.56 -8.45
CA TYR A 107 -10.38 9.29 -8.14
C TYR A 107 -10.13 10.79 -7.96
N LYS A 108 -11.19 11.58 -8.11
CA LYS A 108 -11.24 13.01 -7.84
C LYS A 108 -12.40 13.32 -6.90
N CYS A 109 -12.23 14.32 -6.04
CA CYS A 109 -13.34 14.92 -5.28
C CYS A 109 -13.98 16.04 -6.11
N THR A 110 -15.30 16.05 -6.25
CA THR A 110 -16.04 17.12 -6.93
C THR A 110 -17.34 17.36 -6.19
N ASN A 111 -17.54 18.59 -5.69
CA ASN A 111 -18.67 18.98 -4.84
C ASN A 111 -18.90 18.01 -3.64
N GLY A 112 -17.82 17.54 -3.01
CA GLY A 112 -17.90 16.61 -1.88
C GLY A 112 -18.16 15.14 -2.24
N THR A 113 -18.28 14.82 -3.53
CA THR A 113 -18.49 13.45 -4.03
C THR A 113 -17.21 12.92 -4.67
N ILE A 114 -16.82 11.69 -4.33
CA ILE A 114 -15.71 10.97 -4.96
C ILE A 114 -16.19 10.41 -6.30
N GLN A 115 -15.46 10.70 -7.37
CA GLN A 115 -15.72 10.24 -8.74
C GLN A 115 -14.47 9.59 -9.33
N CYS A 116 -14.62 8.64 -10.26
CA CYS A 116 -13.47 8.17 -11.04
C CYS A 116 -12.81 9.34 -11.80
N ILE A 117 -11.48 9.28 -11.97
CA ILE A 117 -10.79 10.05 -13.01
C ILE A 117 -11.00 9.35 -14.36
N ASN A 118 -10.63 8.07 -14.44
CA ASN A 118 -10.89 7.19 -15.58
C ASN A 118 -11.78 6.03 -15.15
N ASN A 119 -12.70 5.60 -16.01
CA ASN A 119 -13.62 4.50 -15.76
C ASN A 119 -13.52 3.45 -16.88
N CYS A 120 -13.48 2.17 -16.51
CA CYS A 120 -13.54 1.03 -17.41
C CYS A 120 -14.68 0.11 -16.95
N SER A 121 -15.81 0.11 -17.67
CA SER A 121 -16.98 -0.75 -17.38
C SER A 121 -17.49 -0.67 -15.93
N GLY A 122 -17.44 0.50 -15.31
CA GLY A 122 -17.83 0.72 -13.90
C GLY A 122 -16.67 0.73 -12.91
N VAL A 123 -15.48 0.24 -13.29
CA VAL A 123 -14.28 0.21 -12.43
C VAL A 123 -13.43 1.46 -12.65
N CYS A 124 -13.10 2.19 -11.58
CA CYS A 124 -12.17 3.31 -11.68
C CYS A 124 -10.72 2.82 -11.80
N TYR A 125 -9.88 3.49 -12.59
CA TYR A 125 -8.47 3.10 -12.78
C TYR A 125 -7.49 4.26 -12.95
N ASN A 126 -6.20 3.99 -12.73
CA ASN A 126 -5.11 4.94 -12.93
C ASN A 126 -4.54 4.83 -14.35
N SER A 127 -4.74 5.84 -15.19
CA SER A 127 -4.26 5.88 -16.58
C SER A 127 -2.74 5.89 -16.73
N SER A 128 -1.99 6.16 -15.66
CA SER A 128 -0.53 6.16 -15.66
C SER A 128 0.09 4.78 -15.43
N SER A 129 -0.72 3.75 -15.14
CA SER A 129 -0.27 2.36 -14.98
C SER A 129 -1.17 1.33 -15.66
N GLN A 130 -2.43 1.69 -15.95
CA GLN A 130 -3.45 0.83 -16.52
C GLN A 130 -4.17 1.51 -17.71
N GLN A 131 -4.84 0.72 -18.53
CA GLN A 131 -5.60 1.13 -19.70
C GLN A 131 -6.88 0.29 -19.84
N CYS A 132 -7.94 0.90 -20.36
CA CYS A 132 -9.18 0.20 -20.67
C CYS A 132 -9.19 -0.25 -22.14
N LEU A 133 -9.15 -1.55 -22.39
CA LEU A 133 -9.19 -2.13 -23.73
C LEU A 133 -10.54 -2.87 -23.88
N ASN A 134 -11.40 -2.34 -24.75
CA ASN A 134 -12.78 -2.83 -25.01
C ASN A 134 -13.58 -3.21 -23.74
N GLY A 135 -13.49 -2.40 -22.69
CA GLY A 135 -14.19 -2.62 -21.43
C GLY A 135 -13.49 -3.55 -20.43
N THR A 136 -12.31 -4.09 -20.74
CA THR A 136 -11.44 -4.82 -19.80
C THR A 136 -10.27 -3.94 -19.35
N LEU A 137 -9.94 -3.99 -18.05
CA LEU A 137 -8.81 -3.24 -17.50
C LEU A 137 -7.51 -4.05 -17.64
N CYS A 138 -6.54 -3.49 -18.38
CA CYS A 138 -5.21 -4.08 -18.61
C CYS A 138 -4.09 -3.18 -18.06
N SER A 139 -2.91 -3.72 -17.80
CA SER A 139 -1.71 -2.91 -17.56
C SER A 139 -1.23 -2.22 -18.85
N LEU A 140 -0.52 -1.09 -18.75
CA LEU A 140 -0.05 -0.34 -19.93
C LEU A 140 0.87 -1.13 -20.88
N SER A 141 1.60 -2.13 -20.37
CA SER A 141 2.46 -3.01 -21.18
C SER A 141 1.73 -4.21 -21.81
N GLN A 142 0.46 -4.42 -21.48
CA GLN A 142 -0.33 -5.54 -22.01
C GLN A 142 -1.03 -5.16 -23.31
N GLN A 143 -1.22 -6.17 -24.17
CA GLN A 143 -2.05 -6.11 -25.36
C GLN A 143 -3.36 -6.89 -25.12
N PHE A 144 -4.25 -6.86 -26.10
CA PHE A 144 -5.61 -7.36 -25.97
C PHE A 144 -5.92 -8.45 -26.99
N CYS A 145 -6.37 -9.62 -26.50
CA CYS A 145 -6.71 -10.77 -27.33
C CYS A 145 -8.21 -11.05 -27.23
N LEU A 146 -8.88 -11.26 -28.38
CA LEU A 146 -10.18 -11.91 -28.43
C LEU A 146 -9.94 -13.44 -28.40
N VAL A 147 -10.19 -14.08 -27.27
CA VAL A 147 -10.01 -15.52 -27.11
C VAL A 147 -11.31 -16.24 -27.46
N LYS A 148 -11.25 -17.03 -28.53
CA LYS A 148 -12.32 -17.94 -28.99
C LYS A 148 -11.92 -19.41 -28.85
N TYR A 149 -10.63 -19.73 -28.90
CA TYR A 149 -10.14 -21.11 -28.84
C TYR A 149 -9.05 -21.28 -27.78
N ASP A 150 -9.22 -22.29 -26.93
CA ASP A 150 -8.19 -22.77 -26.01
C ASP A 150 -6.90 -23.14 -26.76
N SER A 151 -5.74 -22.68 -26.28
CA SER A 151 -4.46 -22.86 -26.96
C SER A 151 -3.84 -24.24 -26.77
N THR A 152 -4.27 -25.01 -25.77
CA THR A 152 -3.75 -26.36 -25.49
C THR A 152 -4.48 -27.43 -26.31
N TYR A 153 -5.81 -27.35 -26.35
CA TYR A 153 -6.68 -28.36 -26.93
C TYR A 153 -7.48 -27.87 -28.15
N GLY A 154 -7.64 -26.55 -28.33
CA GLY A 154 -8.45 -25.99 -29.42
C GLY A 154 -9.96 -25.93 -29.14
N TYR A 155 -10.38 -26.15 -27.89
CA TYR A 155 -11.80 -26.06 -27.50
C TYR A 155 -12.34 -24.65 -27.74
N GLN A 156 -13.53 -24.56 -28.33
CA GLN A 156 -14.18 -23.28 -28.59
C GLN A 156 -14.92 -22.75 -27.36
N TYR A 157 -14.56 -21.54 -26.93
CA TYR A 157 -15.34 -20.76 -25.97
C TYR A 157 -16.52 -20.08 -26.66
N ASN A 158 -17.69 -20.14 -26.02
CA ASN A 158 -18.91 -19.49 -26.49
C ASN A 158 -19.69 -18.91 -25.30
N PRO A 159 -19.85 -17.58 -25.18
CA PRO A 159 -19.29 -16.55 -26.06
C PRO A 159 -17.74 -16.53 -26.03
N PRO A 160 -17.08 -15.99 -27.06
CA PRO A 160 -15.67 -15.64 -26.95
C PRO A 160 -15.52 -14.51 -25.92
N PHE A 161 -14.39 -14.48 -25.23
CA PHE A 161 -14.09 -13.47 -24.21
C PHE A 161 -12.80 -12.72 -24.57
N TYR A 162 -12.61 -11.56 -23.96
CA TYR A 162 -11.38 -10.79 -24.16
C TYR A 162 -10.43 -10.95 -22.99
N GLN A 163 -9.13 -10.98 -23.27
CA GLN A 163 -8.09 -11.16 -22.27
C GLN A 163 -6.89 -10.24 -22.54
N CYS A 164 -6.42 -9.57 -21.48
CA CYS A 164 -5.15 -8.87 -21.48
C CYS A 164 -4.00 -9.88 -21.45
N TYR A 165 -3.00 -9.72 -22.32
CA TYR A 165 -1.81 -10.57 -22.35
C TYR A 165 -0.53 -9.75 -22.42
N ASN A 166 0.59 -10.30 -21.96
CA ASN A 166 1.89 -9.63 -22.08
C ASN A 166 2.61 -10.11 -23.35
N PRO A 167 2.83 -9.25 -24.37
CA PRO A 167 3.46 -9.64 -25.63
C PRO A 167 4.93 -10.10 -25.49
N THR A 168 5.59 -9.79 -24.37
CA THR A 168 6.94 -10.30 -24.05
C THR A 168 6.93 -11.80 -23.76
N TYR A 169 5.84 -12.32 -23.20
CA TYR A 169 5.75 -13.70 -22.73
C TYR A 169 4.71 -14.54 -23.46
N GLN A 170 3.71 -13.92 -24.09
CA GLN A 170 2.56 -14.58 -24.73
C GLN A 170 2.28 -13.97 -26.10
N ALA A 171 1.56 -14.68 -26.97
CA ALA A 171 1.14 -14.15 -28.27
C ALA A 171 -0.33 -14.47 -28.56
N CYS A 172 -1.07 -13.52 -29.12
CA CYS A 172 -2.44 -13.73 -29.60
C CYS A 172 -2.43 -14.02 -31.10
N PHE A 173 -2.87 -15.21 -31.50
CA PHE A 173 -2.95 -15.60 -32.90
C PHE A 173 -4.26 -16.32 -33.20
N ASN A 174 -4.98 -15.93 -34.26
CA ASN A 174 -6.21 -16.58 -34.73
C ASN A 174 -7.26 -16.85 -33.62
N ASN A 175 -7.40 -15.89 -32.69
CA ASN A 175 -8.27 -15.96 -31.51
C ASN A 175 -7.89 -17.04 -30.47
N SER A 176 -6.61 -17.41 -30.41
CA SER A 176 -6.00 -18.20 -29.33
C SER A 176 -4.88 -17.41 -28.67
N LEU A 177 -4.73 -17.59 -27.35
CA LEU A 177 -3.66 -17.00 -26.56
C LEU A 177 -2.58 -18.05 -26.28
N CYS A 178 -1.42 -17.93 -26.93
CA CYS A 178 -0.30 -18.85 -26.78
C CYS A 178 0.57 -18.44 -25.59
N ASP A 179 0.94 -19.41 -24.75
CA ASP A 179 1.74 -19.18 -23.54
C ASP A 179 3.18 -18.70 -23.80
N HIS A 180 3.70 -18.89 -25.02
CA HIS A 180 5.00 -18.38 -25.48
C HIS A 180 4.96 -17.98 -26.97
N PRO A 181 5.48 -16.82 -27.39
CA PRO A 181 5.57 -16.43 -28.80
C PRO A 181 6.38 -17.41 -29.65
N SER A 182 7.42 -18.00 -29.06
CA SER A 182 8.27 -19.01 -29.70
C SER A 182 7.58 -20.36 -29.94
N ARG A 183 6.47 -20.64 -29.24
CA ARG A 183 5.62 -21.82 -29.48
C ARG A 183 4.51 -21.49 -30.47
N SER A 184 4.90 -20.96 -31.63
CA SER A 184 3.97 -20.67 -32.72
C SER A 184 4.54 -21.02 -34.09
N CYS A 185 3.67 -21.49 -34.98
CA CYS A 185 3.98 -21.76 -36.38
C CYS A 185 2.82 -21.26 -37.24
N ASN A 186 3.10 -20.57 -38.35
CA ASN A 186 2.11 -20.03 -39.28
C ASN A 186 0.94 -19.29 -38.59
N GLN A 187 1.24 -18.46 -37.59
CA GLN A 187 0.26 -17.72 -36.78
C GLN A 187 -0.76 -18.65 -36.08
N ARG A 188 -0.29 -19.76 -35.50
CA ARG A 188 -1.06 -20.65 -34.62
C ARG A 188 -0.19 -21.06 -33.44
N CYS A 189 -0.80 -21.25 -32.27
CA CYS A 189 -0.12 -21.85 -31.13
C CYS A 189 0.26 -23.30 -31.47
N LEU A 190 1.49 -23.70 -31.15
CA LEU A 190 1.88 -25.12 -31.15
C LEU A 190 1.31 -25.78 -29.91
N ARG A 191 0.71 -26.96 -30.08
CA ARG A 191 0.25 -27.78 -28.95
C ARG A 191 1.44 -28.36 -28.19
N TYR A 192 1.21 -28.81 -26.96
CA TYR A 192 2.27 -29.37 -26.10
C TYR A 192 2.91 -30.67 -26.66
N ASN A 193 2.32 -31.26 -27.71
CA ASN A 193 2.72 -32.52 -28.34
C ASN A 193 3.03 -32.37 -29.85
N GLU A 194 3.21 -31.13 -30.35
CA GLU A 194 3.51 -30.79 -31.75
C GLU A 194 4.84 -30.01 -31.86
#